data_AF-A0A2S6EVG0-F1
#
_entry.id   AF-A0A2S6EVG0-F1
#
_cell.length_a   1.000
_cell.length_b   1.000
_cell.length_c   1.000
_cell.angle_alpha   90.00
_cell.angle_beta   90.00
_cell.angle_gamma   90.00
#
_symmetry.space_group_name_H-M   'P 1'
#
loop_
_entity.id
_entity.type
_entity.pdbx_description
1 polymer ?
#
loop_
_entity_poly.entity_id
_entity_poly.type
_entity_poly.pdbx_seq_one_letter_code
_entity_poly.pdbx_strand_id
1 'polypeptide(L)'
;MENSHKEVMLHSQFLENLFAFKKKVSNVFRDVLGIHDIHHIALTRINKHNQLLTLSSTPAMEFNLFNSFLWKYDQTYNPKWFKLCTHQEDFYKIGQYCSNLLHPLFSYYEEFPSQHFIINSG
;
A
#
# COMPACT_ATOMS: atom_id res chain seq x y z
N MET A 1 6.92 -27.87 14.57
CA MET A 1 5.61 -27.23 14.34
C MET A 1 5.79 -26.27 13.18
N GLU A 2 5.33 -26.68 12.01
CA GLU A 2 5.51 -25.96 10.75
C GLU A 2 4.50 -24.80 10.73
N ASN A 3 4.96 -23.58 11.00
CA ASN A 3 4.10 -22.40 10.89
C ASN A 3 3.69 -22.28 9.44
N SER A 4 2.41 -22.52 9.14
CA SER A 4 1.83 -22.24 7.82
C SER A 4 1.87 -20.73 7.58
N HIS A 5 3.01 -20.22 7.15
CA HIS A 5 3.13 -18.85 6.67
C HIS A 5 2.35 -18.79 5.35
N LYS A 6 1.07 -18.42 5.42
CA LYS A 6 0.29 -18.12 4.23
C LYS A 6 1.05 -17.05 3.44
N GLU A 7 1.53 -17.39 2.24
CA GLU A 7 2.17 -16.45 1.33
C GLU A 7 1.22 -15.26 1.10
N VAL A 8 1.77 -14.03 1.03
CA VAL A 8 0.96 -12.86 0.67
C VAL A 8 0.48 -13.04 -0.76
N MET A 9 -0.80 -12.80 -1.00
CA MET A 9 -1.41 -12.89 -2.33
C MET A 9 -2.05 -11.56 -2.72
N LEU A 10 -2.26 -11.32 -4.01
CA LEU A 10 -3.02 -10.16 -4.45
C LEU A 10 -4.51 -10.39 -4.18
N HIS A 11 -5.22 -9.34 -3.79
CA HIS A 11 -6.67 -9.38 -3.73
C HIS A 11 -7.26 -9.66 -5.13
N SER A 12 -8.39 -10.38 -5.22
CA SER A 12 -9.00 -10.78 -6.50
C SER A 12 -9.33 -9.59 -7.40
N GLN A 13 -9.68 -8.45 -6.80
CA GLN A 13 -9.99 -7.20 -7.48
C GLN A 13 -8.82 -6.19 -7.46
N PHE A 14 -7.57 -6.66 -7.33
CA PHE A 14 -6.41 -5.79 -7.20
C PHE A 14 -6.31 -4.76 -8.35
N LEU A 15 -6.42 -5.21 -9.60
CA LEU A 15 -6.30 -4.35 -10.78
C LEU A 15 -7.42 -3.32 -10.86
N GLU A 16 -8.66 -3.75 -10.60
CA GLU A 16 -9.82 -2.84 -10.57
C GLU A 16 -9.60 -1.73 -9.55
N ASN A 17 -9.16 -2.10 -8.34
CA ASN A 17 -8.91 -1.17 -7.24
C ASN A 17 -7.79 -0.17 -7.51
N LEU A 18 -6.72 -0.64 -8.15
CA LEU A 18 -5.57 0.18 -8.49
C LEU A 18 -5.97 1.40 -9.36
N PHE A 19 -7.00 1.25 -10.19
CA PHE A 19 -7.47 2.30 -11.09
C PHE A 19 -8.80 2.96 -10.70
N ALA A 20 -9.71 2.26 -10.01
CA ALA A 20 -11.07 2.71 -9.70
C ALA A 20 -11.11 4.06 -8.97
N PHE A 21 -10.15 4.30 -8.07
CA PHE A 21 -10.14 5.50 -7.23
C PHE A 21 -9.04 6.49 -7.60
N LYS A 22 -8.44 6.39 -8.80
CA LYS A 22 -7.30 7.21 -9.24
C LYS A 22 -7.48 8.70 -8.93
N LYS A 23 -8.64 9.29 -9.26
CA LYS A 23 -8.90 10.73 -9.00
C LYS A 23 -8.82 11.09 -7.52
N LYS A 24 -9.42 10.28 -6.64
CA LYS A 24 -9.44 10.54 -5.20
C LYS A 24 -8.06 10.29 -4.57
N VAL A 25 -7.39 9.22 -4.98
CA VAL A 25 -6.02 8.88 -4.55
C VAL A 25 -5.04 9.98 -4.97
N SER A 26 -5.06 10.40 -6.24
CA SER A 26 -4.18 11.47 -6.74
C SER A 26 -4.42 12.81 -6.04
N ASN A 27 -5.64 13.11 -5.59
CA ASN A 27 -5.90 14.33 -4.83
C ASN A 27 -5.23 14.28 -3.46
N VAL A 28 -5.34 13.17 -2.73
CA VAL A 28 -4.69 13.02 -1.41
C VAL A 28 -3.17 13.03 -1.55
N PHE A 29 -2.63 12.30 -2.54
CA PHE A 29 -1.17 12.23 -2.71
C PHE A 29 -0.56 13.53 -3.24
N ARG A 30 -1.34 14.43 -3.85
CA ARG A 30 -0.83 15.74 -4.28
C ARG A 30 -0.31 16.57 -3.12
N ASP A 31 -0.90 16.43 -1.94
CA ASP A 31 -0.50 17.16 -0.74
C ASP A 31 0.84 16.65 -0.16
N VAL A 32 1.30 15.49 -0.64
CA VAL A 32 2.52 14.81 -0.16
C VAL A 32 3.64 14.86 -1.19
N LEU A 33 3.31 14.78 -2.48
CA LEU A 33 4.31 14.81 -3.55
C LEU A 33 5.15 16.09 -3.48
N GLY A 34 6.47 15.93 -3.54
CA GLY A 34 7.45 17.01 -3.41
C GLY A 34 7.88 17.33 -1.97
N ILE A 35 7.14 16.87 -0.95
CA ILE A 35 7.65 16.90 0.43
C ILE A 35 8.79 15.89 0.53
N HIS A 36 9.95 16.29 1.08
CA HIS A 36 11.13 15.42 1.21
C HIS A 36 11.54 14.72 -0.09
N ASP A 37 11.40 15.40 -1.24
CA ASP A 37 11.70 14.85 -2.58
C ASP A 37 10.92 13.58 -2.93
N ILE A 38 9.73 13.38 -2.33
CA ILE A 38 8.84 12.28 -2.68
C ILE A 38 8.27 12.51 -4.09
N HIS A 39 8.76 11.77 -5.07
CA HIS A 39 8.24 11.80 -6.44
C HIS A 39 7.18 10.72 -6.72
N HIS A 40 7.21 9.66 -5.93
CA HIS A 40 6.25 8.57 -5.98
C HIS A 40 5.79 8.20 -4.57
N ILE A 41 4.51 7.85 -4.45
CA ILE A 41 3.98 7.28 -3.22
C ILE A 41 2.92 6.24 -3.55
N ALA A 42 3.06 5.08 -2.94
CA ALA A 42 2.03 4.07 -2.86
C ALA A 42 1.68 3.79 -1.41
N LEU A 43 0.44 3.39 -1.17
CA LEU A 43 -0.11 3.00 0.11
C LEU A 43 -0.67 1.60 -0.02
N THR A 44 0.02 0.64 0.59
CA THR A 44 -0.34 -0.79 0.52
C THR A 44 -0.94 -1.27 1.83
N ARG A 45 -2.04 -2.02 1.80
CA ARG A 45 -2.58 -2.75 2.96
C ARG A 45 -2.59 -4.24 2.71
N ILE A 46 -2.37 -5.01 3.78
CA ILE A 46 -2.54 -6.45 3.81
C ILE A 46 -3.64 -6.78 4.81
N ASN A 47 -4.65 -7.55 4.40
CA ASN A 47 -5.75 -7.96 5.26
C ASN A 47 -5.40 -9.19 6.12
N LYS A 48 -6.33 -9.59 6.99
CA LYS A 48 -6.22 -10.79 7.85
C LYS A 48 -6.11 -12.11 7.05
N HIS A 49 -6.47 -12.09 5.77
CA HIS A 49 -6.38 -13.23 4.85
C HIS A 49 -5.06 -13.25 4.06
N ASN A 50 -4.11 -12.36 4.38
CA ASN A 50 -2.86 -12.13 3.65
C ASN A 50 -3.07 -11.69 2.19
N GLN A 51 -4.20 -11.06 1.89
CA GLN A 51 -4.42 -10.42 0.60
C GLN A 51 -3.95 -8.98 0.64
N LEU A 52 -3.31 -8.56 -0.45
CA LEU A 52 -2.69 -7.27 -0.62
C LEU A 52 -3.51 -6.40 -1.57
N LEU A 53 -3.70 -5.15 -1.19
CA LEU A 53 -4.21 -4.07 -2.03
C LEU A 53 -3.25 -2.88 -1.97
N THR A 54 -3.09 -2.17 -3.09
CA THR A 54 -2.28 -0.95 -3.16
C THR A 54 -3.05 0.18 -3.82
N LEU A 55 -2.83 1.40 -3.35
CA LEU A 55 -3.25 2.65 -3.99
C LEU A 55 -1.98 3.45 -4.29
N SER A 56 -1.82 3.98 -5.50
CA SER A 56 -0.57 4.63 -5.92
C SER A 56 -0.81 5.95 -6.63
N SER A 57 0.16 6.87 -6.50
CA SER A 57 0.22 8.11 -7.29
C SER A 57 0.55 7.84 -8.76
N THR A 58 1.21 6.72 -9.08
CA THR A 58 1.47 6.24 -10.45
C THR A 58 0.97 4.79 -10.66
N PRO A 59 -0.36 4.57 -10.77
CA PRO A 59 -0.95 3.24 -10.94
C PRO A 59 -0.37 2.38 -12.07
N ALA A 60 0.09 3.01 -13.16
CA ALA A 60 0.74 2.29 -14.27
C ALA A 60 2.07 1.64 -13.85
N MET A 61 2.82 2.26 -12.95
CA MET A 61 4.07 1.71 -12.43
C MET A 61 3.80 0.48 -11.55
N GLU A 62 2.82 0.59 -10.66
CA GLU A 62 2.37 -0.55 -9.85
C GLU A 62 1.82 -1.68 -10.73
N PHE A 63 1.04 -1.37 -11.76
CA PHE A 63 0.57 -2.38 -12.70
C PHE A 63 1.73 -3.20 -13.28
N ASN A 64 2.79 -2.54 -13.73
CA ASN A 64 3.96 -3.22 -14.27
C ASN A 64 4.67 -4.07 -13.21
N LEU A 65 4.85 -3.55 -11.99
CA LEU A 65 5.48 -4.26 -10.88
C LEU A 65 4.70 -5.52 -10.47
N PHE A 66 3.37 -5.40 -10.38
CA PHE A 66 2.49 -6.47 -9.93
C PHE A 66 2.22 -7.52 -11.02
N ASN A 67 2.04 -7.10 -12.26
CA ASN A 67 1.82 -8.00 -13.40
C ASN A 67 3.06 -8.82 -13.78
N SER A 68 4.26 -8.30 -13.49
CA SER A 68 5.53 -9.02 -13.68
C SER A 68 5.96 -9.87 -12.48
N PHE A 69 5.15 -9.92 -11.41
CA PHE A 69 5.45 -10.59 -10.13
C PHE A 69 6.71 -10.09 -9.42
N LEU A 70 7.31 -8.98 -9.86
CA LEU A 70 8.54 -8.44 -9.29
C LEU A 70 8.38 -7.98 -7.83
N TRP A 71 7.17 -7.56 -7.45
CA TRP A 71 6.82 -7.22 -6.06
C TRP A 71 7.11 -8.35 -5.06
N LYS A 72 7.12 -9.62 -5.47
CA LYS A 72 7.39 -10.76 -4.57
C LYS A 72 8.82 -10.74 -4.00
N TYR A 73 9.74 -10.07 -4.68
CA TYR A 73 11.13 -9.92 -4.24
C TYR A 73 11.35 -8.70 -3.35
N ASP A 74 10.36 -7.81 -3.29
CA ASP A 74 10.40 -6.62 -2.46
C ASP A 74 9.97 -6.97 -1.03
N GLN A 75 10.93 -6.86 -0.10
CA GLN A 75 10.73 -7.22 1.31
C GLN A 75 9.73 -6.30 2.01
N THR A 76 9.43 -5.12 1.45
CA THR A 76 8.48 -4.19 2.05
C THR A 76 7.09 -4.80 2.16
N TYR A 77 6.70 -5.65 1.21
CA TYR A 77 5.43 -6.37 1.20
C TYR A 77 5.35 -7.57 2.17
N ASN A 78 6.44 -7.89 2.87
CA ASN A 78 6.42 -8.90 3.91
C ASN A 78 5.72 -8.36 5.17
N PRO A 79 4.73 -9.07 5.75
CA PRO A 79 4.05 -8.64 6.98
C PRO A 79 5.00 -8.34 8.16
N LYS A 80 6.19 -8.95 8.19
CA LYS A 80 7.22 -8.67 9.19
C LYS A 80 7.78 -7.25 9.07
N TRP A 81 7.87 -6.72 7.85
CA TRP A 81 8.41 -5.39 7.58
C TRP A 81 7.52 -4.29 8.17
N PHE A 82 6.20 -4.45 8.09
CA PHE A 82 5.25 -3.49 8.67
C PHE A 82 5.40 -3.32 10.19
N LYS A 83 5.89 -4.34 10.91
CA LYS A 83 6.14 -4.24 12.35
C LYS A 83 7.41 -3.46 12.68
N LEU A 84 8.30 -3.27 11.70
CA LEU A 84 9.62 -2.64 11.88
C LEU A 84 9.64 -1.17 11.45
N CYS A 85 8.71 -0.73 10.60
CA CYS A 85 8.71 0.63 10.01
C CYS A 85 8.24 1.77 10.94
N THR A 86 8.24 1.58 12.26
CA THR A 86 7.80 2.60 13.23
C THR A 86 8.83 3.70 13.55
N HIS A 87 9.97 3.76 12.84
CA HIS A 87 11.15 4.50 13.30
C HIS A 87 11.55 5.75 12.49
N GLN A 88 10.85 6.11 11.40
CA GLN A 88 11.04 7.39 10.71
C GLN A 88 9.80 8.27 10.92
N GLU A 89 9.89 9.24 11.82
CA GLU A 89 8.72 10.01 12.27
C GLU A 89 7.97 10.73 11.15
N ASP A 90 8.68 11.31 10.17
CA ASP A 90 8.04 12.19 9.18
C ASP A 90 7.34 11.39 8.07
N PHE A 91 7.98 10.35 7.52
CA PHE A 91 7.32 9.44 6.59
C PHE A 91 6.20 8.65 7.28
N TYR A 92 6.35 8.31 8.56
CA TYR A 92 5.27 7.69 9.32
C TYR A 92 4.05 8.63 9.44
N LYS A 93 4.25 9.92 9.76
CA LYS A 93 3.17 10.93 9.81
C LYS A 93 2.49 11.10 8.44
N ILE A 94 3.26 11.15 7.35
CA ILE A 94 2.74 11.20 5.98
C ILE A 94 1.89 9.95 5.69
N GLY A 95 2.37 8.77 6.07
CA GLY A 95 1.65 7.51 5.91
C GLY A 95 0.34 7.48 6.69
N GLN A 96 0.35 7.96 7.94
CA GLN A 96 -0.86 8.10 8.75
C GLN A 96 -1.86 9.07 8.13
N TYR A 97 -1.41 10.24 7.66
CA TYR A 97 -2.25 11.23 6.99
C TYR A 97 -2.95 10.62 5.77
N CYS A 98 -2.19 10.00 4.86
CA CYS A 98 -2.72 9.33 3.68
C CYS A 98 -3.66 8.18 4.05
N SER A 99 -3.28 7.35 5.03
CA SER A 99 -4.07 6.20 5.47
C SER A 99 -5.42 6.63 6.04
N ASN A 100 -5.48 7.73 6.79
CA ASN A 100 -6.72 8.26 7.36
C ASN A 100 -7.67 8.77 6.26
N LEU A 101 -7.16 9.54 5.29
CA LEU A 101 -7.98 10.09 4.21
C LEU A 101 -8.44 9.03 3.20
N LEU A 102 -7.62 8.01 2.97
CA LEU A 102 -7.91 6.91 2.05
C LEU A 102 -8.54 5.71 2.74
N HIS A 103 -8.68 5.71 4.07
CA HIS A 103 -9.28 4.62 4.83
C HIS A 103 -10.60 4.13 4.22
N PRO A 104 -11.58 5.00 3.87
CA PRO A 104 -12.87 4.56 3.32
C PRO A 104 -12.76 3.76 2.01
N LEU A 105 -11.67 3.93 1.26
CA LEU A 105 -11.44 3.18 0.02
C LEU A 105 -11.01 1.74 0.28
N PHE A 106 -10.29 1.50 1.38
CA PHE A 106 -9.96 0.14 1.83
C PHE A 106 -11.14 -0.50 2.56
N SER A 107 -11.95 0.28 3.27
CA SER A 107 -13.14 -0.19 3.99
C SER A 107 -14.23 -0.70 3.07
N TYR A 108 -14.24 -0.27 1.80
CA TYR A 108 -15.19 -0.76 0.79
C TYR A 108 -15.17 -2.30 0.67
N TYR A 109 -14.06 -2.95 1.02
CA TYR A 109 -13.88 -4.39 0.90
C TYR A 109 -14.01 -5.16 2.23
N GLU A 110 -14.50 -4.54 3.32
CA GLU A 110 -14.74 -5.11 4.66
C GLU A 110 -13.62 -5.96 5.32
N GLU A 111 -12.44 -6.10 4.68
CA GLU A 111 -11.43 -7.06 5.10
C GLU A 111 -10.12 -6.42 5.60
N PHE A 112 -9.87 -5.15 5.33
CA PHE A 112 -8.57 -4.51 5.59
C PHE A 112 -8.55 -3.66 6.87
N PRO A 113 -7.94 -4.13 7.98
CA PRO A 113 -7.83 -3.36 9.21
C PRO A 113 -6.92 -2.12 9.04
N SER A 114 -7.15 -1.14 9.89
CA SER A 114 -6.72 0.26 9.73
C SER A 114 -5.21 0.54 9.79
N GLN A 115 -4.34 -0.46 10.04
CA GLN A 115 -3.09 -0.18 10.76
C GLN A 115 -1.78 -0.53 10.05
N HIS A 116 -1.80 -1.07 8.83
CA HIS A 116 -0.57 -1.53 8.17
C HIS A 116 -0.43 -0.88 6.80
N PHE A 117 0.54 0.03 6.66
CA PHE A 117 0.85 0.71 5.41
C PHE A 117 2.35 0.68 5.08
N ILE A 118 2.65 0.52 3.79
CA ILE A 118 3.97 0.76 3.20
C ILE A 118 3.88 2.05 2.41
N ILE A 119 4.87 2.92 2.59
CA ILE A 119 5.15 4.04 1.68
C ILE A 119 6.34 3.63 0.82
N ASN A 120 6.08 3.37 -0.46
CA ASN A 120 7.14 3.21 -1.45
C ASN A 120 7.45 4.58 -2.06
N SER A 121 8.35 5.32 -1.42
CA SER A 121 8.96 6.52 -2.00
C SER A 121 10.29 6.13 -2.63
N GLY A 122 10.28 5.96 -3.94
CA GLY A 122 11.49 5.89 -4.76
C GLY A 122 11.89 7.28 -5.23
#